data_AF-A0A7W1SR73-F1
#
_entry.id   AF-A0A7W1SR73-F1
#
_cell.length_a   1.000
_cell.length_b   1.000
_cell.length_c   1.000
_cell.angle_alpha   90.00
_cell.angle_beta   90.00
_cell.angle_gamma   90.00
#
_symmetry.space_group_name_H-M   'P 1'
#
loop_
_entity.id
_entity.type
_entity.pdbx_description
1 polymer ?
#
loop_
_entity_poly.entity_id
_entity_poly.type
_entity_poly.pdbx_seq_one_letter_code
_entity_poly.pdbx_strand_id
1 'polypeptide(L)'
;MAKHFIAFIVILGIYNPTYAQTSSISGVINSYVKVVNLGSGSCIDTIFVTSTVGFSVNDSVMIIQMQGALINTSNTASFGSIISYNDAGNYEFGCIKSIGSNFFVLKSYLKRTYTPSGALQLVRIPVYNNVNVNGILTSSPWNGNTGGVLAFFASGTVTLNADINVSGSGFKGGLGVNGNFDCGKMDYFYPLGSLHGGRKGEGITAAINSQALGRGALANGGGGGNNNNAGGGGGSNNTLGGKGGEQVIYGT
;
A
#
# COMPACT_ATOMS: atom_id res chain seq x y z
N MET A 1 -45.80 67.10 -18.20
CA MET A 1 -45.10 66.81 -16.92
C MET A 1 -45.04 65.30 -16.73
N ALA A 2 -43.92 64.67 -17.11
CA ALA A 2 -43.75 63.21 -17.01
C ALA A 2 -43.21 62.84 -15.62
N LYS A 3 -44.03 62.15 -14.82
CA LYS A 3 -43.65 61.66 -13.49
C LYS A 3 -42.82 60.38 -13.64
N HIS A 4 -41.54 60.47 -13.29
CA HIS A 4 -40.65 59.31 -13.23
C HIS A 4 -40.76 58.68 -11.84
N PHE A 5 -41.13 57.40 -11.78
CA PHE A 5 -41.14 56.59 -10.56
C PHE A 5 -39.80 55.85 -10.48
N ILE A 6 -39.00 56.14 -9.45
CA ILE A 6 -37.76 55.43 -9.14
C ILE A 6 -38.11 54.33 -8.15
N ALA A 7 -37.99 53.07 -8.56
CA ALA A 7 -38.16 51.91 -7.70
C ALA A 7 -36.80 51.55 -7.07
N PHE A 8 -36.71 51.62 -5.75
CA PHE A 8 -35.53 51.24 -4.97
C PHE A 8 -35.61 49.73 -4.65
N ILE A 9 -34.82 48.91 -5.34
CA ILE A 9 -34.72 47.47 -5.07
C ILE A 9 -33.69 47.27 -3.95
N VAL A 10 -34.16 46.96 -2.74
CA VAL A 10 -33.32 46.53 -1.64
C VAL A 10 -33.01 45.04 -1.83
N ILE A 11 -31.79 44.73 -2.22
CA ILE A 11 -31.28 43.35 -2.27
C ILE A 11 -30.91 42.95 -0.83
N LEU A 12 -31.84 42.26 -0.15
CA LEU A 12 -31.56 41.57 1.10
C LEU A 12 -30.63 40.38 0.82
N GLY A 13 -29.36 40.51 1.21
CA GLY A 13 -28.38 39.43 1.15
C GLY A 13 -28.78 38.30 2.09
N ILE A 14 -29.15 37.15 1.52
CA ILE A 14 -29.38 35.91 2.27
C ILE A 14 -28.01 35.42 2.74
N TYR A 15 -27.72 35.57 4.03
CA TYR A 15 -26.58 34.92 4.68
C TYR A 15 -26.89 33.42 4.76
N ASN A 16 -26.33 32.62 3.84
CA ASN A 16 -26.30 31.16 4.02
C ASN A 16 -25.25 30.85 5.09
N PRO A 17 -25.61 30.32 6.27
CA PRO A 17 -24.61 29.80 7.18
C PRO A 17 -23.88 28.65 6.46
N THR A 18 -22.55 28.74 6.42
CA THR A 18 -21.71 27.67 5.88
C THR A 18 -21.79 26.47 6.82
N TYR A 19 -22.71 25.55 6.56
CA TYR A 19 -22.74 24.26 7.23
C TYR A 19 -21.43 23.53 6.96
N ALA A 20 -20.79 23.02 8.00
CA ALA A 20 -19.63 22.15 7.85
C ALA A 20 -20.00 20.97 6.94
N GLN A 21 -19.43 20.94 5.73
CA GLN A 21 -19.79 19.94 4.73
C GLN A 21 -19.45 18.54 5.25
N THR A 22 -20.45 17.68 5.36
CA THR A 22 -20.28 16.28 5.75
C THR A 22 -20.23 15.44 4.48
N SER A 23 -19.10 14.77 4.26
CA SER A 23 -18.88 13.91 3.09
C SER A 23 -19.27 12.48 3.43
N SER A 24 -20.11 11.85 2.60
CA SER A 24 -20.40 10.42 2.71
C SER A 24 -19.42 9.62 1.84
N ILE A 25 -18.72 8.65 2.42
CA ILE A 25 -17.70 7.85 1.73
C ILE A 25 -17.95 6.35 1.87
N SER A 26 -17.46 5.58 0.90
CA SER A 26 -17.44 4.11 0.88
C SER A 26 -16.48 3.62 -0.22
N GLY A 27 -16.16 2.33 -0.25
CA GLY A 27 -15.32 1.71 -1.27
C GLY A 27 -13.86 2.14 -1.19
N VAL A 28 -13.19 2.25 -2.34
CA VAL A 28 -11.80 2.70 -2.44
C VAL A 28 -11.78 4.21 -2.69
N ILE A 29 -11.21 4.97 -1.76
CA ILE A 29 -11.14 6.43 -1.82
C ILE A 29 -9.77 6.98 -2.25
N ASN A 30 -8.74 6.14 -2.18
CA ASN A 30 -7.37 6.51 -2.53
C ASN A 30 -7.08 6.24 -4.02
N SER A 31 -6.23 7.07 -4.61
CA SER A 31 -5.57 6.80 -5.90
C SER A 31 -4.12 6.41 -5.63
N TYR A 32 -3.58 5.47 -6.40
CA TYR A 32 -2.22 4.95 -6.20
C TYR A 32 -1.43 5.05 -7.48
N VAL A 33 -0.14 5.33 -7.38
CA VAL A 33 0.76 5.28 -8.52
C VAL A 33 2.15 4.79 -8.09
N LYS A 34 2.76 3.98 -8.96
CA LYS A 34 4.14 3.52 -8.78
C LYS A 34 5.09 4.68 -8.97
N VAL A 35 6.00 4.86 -8.02
CA VAL A 35 7.15 5.75 -8.17
C VAL A 35 8.25 4.99 -8.88
N VAL A 36 8.75 5.56 -9.97
CA VAL A 36 9.80 4.97 -10.81
C VAL A 36 11.17 5.48 -10.38
N ASN A 37 11.26 6.77 -10.05
CA ASN A 37 12.49 7.41 -9.62
C ASN A 37 12.18 8.66 -8.79
N LEU A 38 13.20 9.17 -8.10
CA LEU A 38 13.16 10.45 -7.40
C LEU A 38 14.10 11.45 -8.06
N GLY A 39 13.86 12.74 -7.81
CA GLY A 39 14.81 13.79 -8.13
C GLY A 39 16.16 13.57 -7.43
N SER A 40 17.19 14.24 -7.92
CA SER A 40 18.56 14.15 -7.39
C SER A 40 18.89 15.28 -6.41
N GLY A 41 19.85 15.05 -5.53
CA GLY A 41 20.37 16.05 -4.59
C GLY A 41 19.80 15.90 -3.18
N SER A 42 20.12 16.86 -2.30
CA SER A 42 19.68 16.86 -0.90
C SER A 42 18.27 17.42 -0.69
N CYS A 43 17.74 18.17 -1.66
CA CYS A 43 16.42 18.80 -1.60
C CYS A 43 15.48 18.16 -2.62
N ILE A 44 15.15 16.88 -2.42
CA ILE A 44 14.30 16.14 -3.36
C ILE A 44 12.84 16.57 -3.18
N ASP A 45 12.25 17.21 -4.19
CA ASP A 45 10.81 17.51 -4.29
C ASP A 45 10.11 16.83 -5.47
N THR A 46 10.88 16.27 -6.40
CA THR A 46 10.37 15.74 -7.67
C THR A 46 10.25 14.22 -7.60
N ILE A 47 9.07 13.70 -7.94
CA ILE A 47 8.75 12.27 -7.92
C ILE A 47 8.33 11.85 -9.33
N PHE A 48 9.11 10.96 -9.96
CA PHE A 48 8.78 10.39 -11.27
C PHE A 48 7.90 9.16 -11.10
N VAL A 49 6.83 9.08 -11.88
CA VAL A 49 5.75 8.08 -11.71
C VAL A 49 5.34 7.46 -13.05
N THR A 50 4.63 6.34 -12.98
CA THR A 50 4.15 5.65 -14.20
C THR A 50 2.98 6.35 -14.89
N SER A 51 2.21 7.18 -14.16
CA SER A 51 1.07 7.96 -14.70
C SER A 51 0.70 9.09 -13.74
N THR A 52 0.13 10.18 -14.23
CA THR A 52 -0.39 11.27 -13.38
C THR A 52 -1.91 11.30 -13.29
N VAL A 53 -2.59 10.34 -13.93
CA VAL A 53 -4.06 10.23 -13.93
C VAL A 53 -4.58 10.01 -12.51
N GLY A 54 -5.65 10.75 -12.16
CA GLY A 54 -6.29 10.66 -10.85
C GLY A 54 -5.64 11.52 -9.76
N PHE A 55 -4.70 12.40 -10.12
CA PHE A 55 -4.08 13.39 -9.25
C PHE A 55 -4.28 14.80 -9.80
N SER A 56 -4.36 15.76 -8.88
CA SER A 56 -4.53 17.19 -9.15
C SER A 56 -3.52 18.02 -8.38
N VAL A 57 -3.23 19.22 -8.89
CA VAL A 57 -2.44 20.21 -8.14
C VAL A 57 -3.16 20.52 -6.82
N ASN A 58 -2.39 20.65 -5.75
CA ASN A 58 -2.83 20.79 -4.36
C ASN A 58 -3.37 19.53 -3.67
N ASP A 59 -3.40 18.37 -4.34
CA ASP A 59 -3.73 17.12 -3.66
C ASP A 59 -2.74 16.85 -2.51
N SER A 60 -3.27 16.41 -1.36
CA SER A 60 -2.48 15.77 -0.32
C SER A 60 -2.08 14.37 -0.78
N VAL A 61 -0.82 14.00 -0.56
CA VAL A 61 -0.27 12.72 -0.98
C VAL A 61 0.58 12.11 0.14
N MET A 62 0.72 10.79 0.11
CA MET A 62 1.65 10.04 0.94
C MET A 62 2.59 9.25 0.04
N ILE A 63 3.89 9.47 0.16
CA ILE A 63 4.90 8.57 -0.41
C ILE A 63 5.17 7.47 0.63
N ILE A 64 5.20 6.21 0.20
CA ILE A 64 5.46 5.08 1.08
C ILE A 64 6.24 3.98 0.35
N GLN A 65 7.29 3.49 1.00
CA GLN A 65 8.08 2.38 0.49
C GLN A 65 7.62 1.06 1.10
N MET A 66 7.18 0.13 0.24
CA MET A 66 6.57 -1.11 0.70
C MET A 66 7.63 -2.19 0.99
N GLN A 67 8.70 -2.25 0.21
CA GLN A 67 9.73 -3.29 0.31
C GLN A 67 11.14 -2.70 0.40
N GLY A 68 12.16 -3.57 0.52
CA GLY A 68 13.57 -3.18 0.54
C GLY A 68 14.33 -3.62 1.78
N ALA A 69 13.68 -4.33 2.71
CA ALA A 69 14.35 -4.91 3.86
C ALA A 69 15.35 -5.99 3.43
N LEU A 70 16.51 -6.00 4.08
CA LEU A 70 17.53 -7.02 3.97
C LEU A 70 17.27 -8.12 5.01
N ILE A 71 17.29 -9.38 4.55
CA ILE A 71 17.10 -10.56 5.41
C ILE A 71 18.31 -11.49 5.38
N ASN A 72 18.39 -12.38 6.37
CA ASN A 72 19.28 -13.53 6.33
C ASN A 72 18.77 -14.56 5.31
N THR A 73 19.61 -14.88 4.33
CA THR A 73 19.28 -15.79 3.23
C THR A 73 20.00 -17.14 3.32
N SER A 74 20.65 -17.43 4.45
CA SER A 74 21.27 -18.72 4.73
C SER A 74 20.22 -19.79 4.99
N ASN A 75 20.45 -21.01 4.50
CA ASN A 75 19.51 -22.13 4.66
C ASN A 75 19.56 -22.72 6.08
N THR A 76 19.21 -21.91 7.08
CA THR A 76 19.24 -22.27 8.51
C THR A 76 17.99 -21.77 9.21
N ALA A 77 17.85 -22.05 10.51
CA ALA A 77 16.75 -21.56 11.33
C ALA A 77 16.60 -20.03 11.34
N SER A 78 17.66 -19.31 10.97
CA SER A 78 17.64 -17.85 10.87
C SER A 78 17.16 -17.33 9.52
N PHE A 79 16.83 -18.19 8.54
CA PHE A 79 16.34 -17.73 7.23
C PHE A 79 15.13 -16.80 7.39
N GLY A 80 15.16 -15.67 6.70
CA GLY A 80 14.09 -14.68 6.73
C GLY A 80 14.17 -13.70 7.88
N SER A 81 15.10 -13.86 8.84
CA SER A 81 15.28 -12.86 9.89
C SER A 81 15.75 -11.53 9.28
N ILE A 82 15.17 -10.42 9.75
CA ILE A 82 15.49 -9.08 9.24
C ILE A 82 16.86 -8.67 9.78
N ILE A 83 17.79 -8.36 8.87
CA ILE A 83 19.10 -7.78 9.17
C ILE A 83 18.98 -6.26 9.25
N SER A 84 18.25 -5.65 8.30
CA SER A 84 17.99 -4.22 8.25
C SER A 84 16.68 -3.97 7.51
N TYR A 85 15.90 -3.00 7.98
CA TYR A 85 14.71 -2.53 7.25
C TYR A 85 15.08 -1.70 6.01
N ASN A 86 16.30 -1.16 5.96
CA ASN A 86 16.69 -0.12 4.99
C ASN A 86 15.61 0.98 4.95
N ASP A 87 15.04 1.26 3.79
CA ASP A 87 13.95 2.23 3.64
C ASP A 87 12.54 1.60 3.68
N ALA A 88 12.40 0.28 3.88
CA ALA A 88 11.08 -0.35 3.92
C ALA A 88 10.25 0.19 5.09
N GLY A 89 9.00 0.57 4.81
CA GLY A 89 8.09 1.17 5.77
C GLY A 89 8.28 2.68 5.97
N ASN A 90 9.31 3.31 5.36
CA ASN A 90 9.39 4.77 5.36
C ASN A 90 8.20 5.37 4.62
N TYR A 91 7.61 6.42 5.20
CA TYR A 91 6.54 7.20 4.58
C TYR A 91 6.60 8.66 5.00
N GLU A 92 6.11 9.54 4.12
CA GLU A 92 5.99 10.98 4.36
C GLU A 92 4.72 11.49 3.67
N PHE A 93 4.06 12.47 4.31
CA PHE A 93 2.97 13.21 3.69
C PHE A 93 3.48 14.46 3.01
N GLY A 94 2.86 14.83 1.90
CA GLY A 94 3.18 16.03 1.13
C GLY A 94 1.96 16.58 0.41
N CYS A 95 2.20 17.60 -0.41
CA CYS A 95 1.17 18.22 -1.24
C CYS A 95 1.75 18.50 -2.63
N ILE A 96 0.99 18.20 -3.68
CA ILE A 96 1.42 18.42 -5.06
C ILE A 96 1.43 19.92 -5.36
N LYS A 97 2.59 20.44 -5.79
CA LYS A 97 2.79 21.81 -6.28
C LYS A 97 2.49 21.93 -7.77
N SER A 98 2.98 20.98 -8.57
CA SER A 98 2.73 20.93 -10.02
C SER A 98 2.78 19.49 -10.54
N ILE A 99 2.14 19.29 -11.69
CA ILE A 99 2.05 18.01 -12.39
C ILE A 99 2.66 18.17 -13.78
N GLY A 100 3.64 17.34 -14.10
CA GLY A 100 4.16 17.16 -15.46
C GLY A 100 3.56 15.92 -16.12
N SER A 101 4.09 15.50 -17.28
CA SER A 101 3.57 14.33 -18.01
C SER A 101 3.70 13.02 -17.22
N ASN A 102 4.79 12.84 -16.48
CA ASN A 102 5.12 11.63 -15.74
C ASN A 102 5.83 11.92 -14.40
N PHE A 103 5.62 13.11 -13.84
CA PHE A 103 6.21 13.49 -12.56
C PHE A 103 5.34 14.47 -11.80
N PHE A 104 5.56 14.52 -10.49
CA PHE A 104 5.00 15.50 -9.58
C PHE A 104 6.14 16.30 -8.95
N VAL A 105 5.89 17.59 -8.71
CA VAL A 105 6.74 18.41 -7.83
C VAL A 105 5.95 18.64 -6.55
N LEU A 106 6.56 18.38 -5.39
CA LEU A 106 5.97 18.62 -4.08
C LEU A 106 6.17 20.07 -3.62
N LYS A 107 5.30 20.53 -2.72
CA LYS A 107 5.47 21.84 -2.05
C LYS A 107 6.60 21.85 -1.02
N SER A 108 7.07 20.68 -0.60
CA SER A 108 8.12 20.52 0.41
C SER A 108 9.05 19.38 0.01
N TYR A 109 10.31 19.49 0.41
CA TYR A 109 11.31 18.44 0.16
C TYR A 109 11.04 17.22 1.04
N LEU A 110 11.34 16.03 0.50
CA LEU A 110 11.41 14.78 1.27
C LEU A 110 12.53 14.89 2.31
N LYS A 111 12.26 14.43 3.53
CA LYS A 111 13.25 14.42 4.62
C LYS A 111 13.77 13.01 4.89
N ARG A 112 13.03 11.98 4.50
CA ARG A 112 13.45 10.58 4.60
C ARG A 112 14.12 10.11 3.31
N THR A 113 14.88 9.03 3.46
CA THR A 113 15.46 8.30 2.35
C THR A 113 14.46 7.28 1.79
N TYR A 114 14.58 7.07 0.49
CA TYR A 114 13.75 6.16 -0.28
C TYR A 114 14.59 5.55 -1.39
N THR A 115 14.37 4.26 -1.62
CA THR A 115 15.00 3.49 -2.68
C THR A 115 13.91 3.07 -3.67
N PRO A 116 13.85 3.63 -4.90
CA PRO A 116 12.78 3.33 -5.85
C PRO A 116 12.59 1.84 -6.19
N SER A 117 13.66 1.03 -6.13
CA SER A 117 13.58 -0.43 -6.31
C SER A 117 12.91 -1.17 -5.14
N GLY A 118 12.71 -0.52 -3.99
CA GLY A 118 11.99 -1.03 -2.82
C GLY A 118 10.47 -0.95 -2.92
N ALA A 119 9.89 -1.06 -4.12
CA ALA A 119 8.44 -0.98 -4.35
C ALA A 119 7.80 0.29 -3.74
N LEU A 120 8.27 1.44 -4.23
CA LEU A 120 7.84 2.76 -3.79
C LEU A 120 6.54 3.18 -4.50
N GLN A 121 5.54 3.66 -3.74
CA GLN A 121 4.29 4.18 -4.29
C GLN A 121 3.94 5.56 -3.72
N LEU A 122 3.22 6.35 -4.51
CA LEU A 122 2.60 7.60 -4.10
C LEU A 122 1.09 7.39 -4.05
N VAL A 123 0.47 7.78 -2.93
CA VAL A 123 -0.95 7.58 -2.65
C VAL A 123 -1.62 8.94 -2.49
N ARG A 124 -2.67 9.24 -3.25
CA ARG A 124 -3.50 10.43 -3.03
C ARG A 124 -4.32 10.25 -1.76
N ILE A 125 -4.27 11.22 -0.86
CA ILE A 125 -4.95 11.23 0.44
C ILE A 125 -6.07 12.27 0.39
N PRO A 126 -7.35 11.86 0.28
CA PRO A 126 -8.46 12.78 0.36
C PRO A 126 -8.49 13.53 1.70
N VAL A 127 -8.88 14.79 1.66
CA VAL A 127 -9.05 15.65 2.84
C VAL A 127 -10.52 16.03 2.96
N TYR A 128 -11.12 15.73 4.10
CA TYR A 128 -12.51 16.02 4.41
C TYR A 128 -12.63 16.89 5.66
N ASN A 129 -13.79 17.51 5.84
CA ASN A 129 -14.12 18.16 7.11
C ASN A 129 -14.78 17.14 8.06
N ASN A 130 -16.09 16.92 7.92
CA ASN A 130 -16.78 15.80 8.56
C ASN A 130 -16.96 14.65 7.56
N VAL A 131 -16.92 13.41 8.05
CA VAL A 131 -16.98 12.18 7.26
C VAL A 131 -18.03 11.23 7.83
N ASN A 132 -18.92 10.74 6.98
CA ASN A 132 -19.80 9.61 7.28
C ASN A 132 -19.38 8.40 6.42
N VAL A 133 -18.93 7.31 7.06
CA VAL A 133 -18.65 6.05 6.39
C VAL A 133 -19.95 5.24 6.35
N ASN A 134 -20.62 5.22 5.20
CA ASN A 134 -21.97 4.63 5.05
C ASN A 134 -21.98 3.30 4.31
N GLY A 135 -20.83 2.88 3.78
CA GLY A 135 -20.62 1.56 3.20
C GLY A 135 -19.19 1.11 3.50
N ILE A 136 -18.89 -0.17 3.25
CA ILE A 136 -17.58 -0.74 3.56
C ILE A 136 -16.49 0.13 2.93
N LEU A 137 -15.61 0.66 3.77
CA LEU A 137 -14.45 1.44 3.33
C LEU A 137 -13.25 0.49 3.22
N THR A 138 -12.58 0.49 2.07
CA THR A 138 -11.52 -0.47 1.73
C THR A 138 -10.43 0.16 0.87
N SER A 139 -9.38 -0.62 0.56
CA SER A 139 -8.28 -0.23 -0.32
C SER A 139 -8.23 -1.12 -1.55
N SER A 140 -7.64 -0.60 -2.64
CA SER A 140 -7.25 -1.47 -3.75
C SER A 140 -6.26 -2.52 -3.23
N PRO A 141 -6.45 -3.82 -3.53
CA PRO A 141 -5.50 -4.84 -3.13
C PRO A 141 -4.10 -4.56 -3.68
N TRP A 142 -3.08 -4.85 -2.89
CA TRP A 142 -1.69 -4.75 -3.32
C TRP A 142 -1.45 -5.63 -4.54
N ASN A 143 -0.97 -5.01 -5.62
CA ASN A 143 -0.75 -5.70 -6.89
C ASN A 143 0.73 -6.07 -7.15
N GLY A 144 1.64 -5.79 -6.21
CA GLY A 144 3.09 -5.93 -6.39
C GLY A 144 3.82 -4.61 -6.69
N ASN A 145 3.08 -3.54 -7.00
CA ASN A 145 3.63 -2.20 -7.23
C ASN A 145 2.89 -1.10 -6.45
N THR A 146 1.56 -1.24 -6.29
CA THR A 146 0.67 -0.24 -5.69
C THR A 146 -0.50 -0.92 -4.98
N GLY A 147 -1.16 -0.19 -4.10
CA GLY A 147 -2.33 -0.65 -3.34
C GLY A 147 -2.00 -0.98 -1.88
N GLY A 148 -2.93 -1.61 -1.19
CA GLY A 148 -2.78 -2.06 0.20
C GLY A 148 -2.79 -0.96 1.26
N VAL A 149 -3.06 0.29 0.87
CA VAL A 149 -3.10 1.45 1.78
C VAL A 149 -4.49 2.09 1.73
N LEU A 150 -5.09 2.32 2.89
CA LEU A 150 -6.28 3.15 3.05
C LEU A 150 -5.92 4.32 3.98
N ALA A 151 -6.12 5.55 3.53
CA ALA A 151 -5.82 6.74 4.33
C ALA A 151 -6.63 7.97 3.86
N PHE A 152 -7.07 8.79 4.80
CA PHE A 152 -7.67 10.09 4.54
C PHE A 152 -7.40 11.02 5.73
N PHE A 153 -7.50 12.33 5.50
CA PHE A 153 -7.53 13.32 6.57
C PHE A 153 -8.97 13.78 6.81
N ALA A 154 -9.34 13.96 8.07
CA ALA A 154 -10.60 14.59 8.48
C ALA A 154 -10.29 15.63 9.56
N SER A 155 -10.71 16.88 9.36
CA SER A 155 -10.52 17.94 10.37
C SER A 155 -11.61 17.97 11.45
N GLY A 156 -12.75 17.35 11.16
CA GLY A 156 -13.93 17.29 12.03
C GLY A 156 -14.26 15.86 12.45
N THR A 157 -15.56 15.56 12.53
CA THR A 157 -16.05 14.27 13.04
C THR A 157 -15.98 13.19 11.95
N VAL A 158 -15.51 12.00 12.32
CA VAL A 158 -15.63 10.78 11.52
C VAL A 158 -16.68 9.87 12.16
N THR A 159 -17.80 9.68 11.50
CA THR A 159 -18.88 8.78 11.92
C THR A 159 -18.81 7.49 11.10
N LEU A 160 -18.67 6.35 11.80
CA LEU A 160 -18.62 5.03 11.18
C LEU A 160 -19.99 4.36 11.27
N ASN A 161 -20.75 4.40 10.18
CA ASN A 161 -22.03 3.69 10.05
C ASN A 161 -21.85 2.33 9.34
N ALA A 162 -20.65 2.03 8.85
CA ALA A 162 -20.24 0.78 8.22
C ALA A 162 -18.78 0.47 8.53
N ASP A 163 -18.37 -0.78 8.28
CA ASP A 163 -17.03 -1.26 8.60
C ASP A 163 -15.94 -0.65 7.72
N ILE A 164 -14.74 -0.53 8.30
CA ILE A 164 -13.51 -0.38 7.54
C ILE A 164 -12.87 -1.76 7.42
N ASN A 165 -12.77 -2.29 6.19
CA ASN A 165 -12.23 -3.62 5.96
C ASN A 165 -11.17 -3.61 4.85
N VAL A 166 -9.92 -3.80 5.26
CA VAL A 166 -8.74 -3.95 4.38
C VAL A 166 -8.11 -5.34 4.47
N SER A 167 -8.87 -6.33 4.97
CA SER A 167 -8.42 -7.71 5.13
C SER A 167 -8.03 -8.30 3.78
N GLY A 168 -6.82 -8.86 3.68
CA GLY A 168 -6.31 -9.44 2.43
C GLY A 168 -5.87 -8.44 1.36
N SER A 169 -5.98 -7.12 1.60
CA SER A 169 -5.53 -6.09 0.65
C SER A 169 -4.02 -5.81 0.73
N GLY A 170 -3.31 -6.35 1.73
CA GLY A 170 -1.86 -6.22 1.92
C GLY A 170 -1.03 -7.13 0.99
N PHE A 171 0.22 -7.40 1.36
CA PHE A 171 1.12 -8.24 0.55
C PHE A 171 0.46 -9.56 0.15
N LYS A 172 0.79 -10.05 -1.06
CA LYS A 172 0.14 -11.25 -1.59
C LYS A 172 0.63 -12.50 -0.87
N GLY A 173 -0.29 -13.44 -0.65
CA GLY A 173 0.08 -14.81 -0.31
C GLY A 173 0.83 -15.51 -1.45
N GLY A 174 1.63 -16.50 -1.09
CA GLY A 174 2.27 -17.42 -2.00
C GLY A 174 1.29 -18.47 -2.50
N LEU A 175 1.38 -18.79 -3.78
CA LEU A 175 0.55 -19.82 -4.40
C LEU A 175 1.02 -21.22 -3.98
N GLY A 176 0.05 -22.12 -3.80
CA GLY A 176 0.32 -23.55 -3.73
C GLY A 176 0.98 -24.04 -5.01
N VAL A 177 2.01 -24.87 -4.88
CA VAL A 177 2.63 -25.56 -6.01
C VAL A 177 2.28 -27.04 -5.89
N ASN A 178 1.73 -27.59 -6.97
CA ASN A 178 1.60 -29.04 -7.12
C ASN A 178 3.01 -29.60 -7.29
N GLY A 179 3.54 -30.15 -6.20
CA GLY A 179 4.86 -30.79 -6.14
C GLY A 179 4.75 -32.30 -5.97
N ASN A 180 5.91 -32.95 -6.01
CA ASN A 180 5.98 -34.37 -5.71
C ASN A 180 5.84 -34.58 -4.20
N PHE A 181 5.17 -35.66 -3.80
CA PHE A 181 5.08 -36.03 -2.39
C PHE A 181 6.41 -36.64 -1.97
N ASP A 182 7.24 -35.87 -1.26
CA ASP A 182 8.56 -36.30 -0.80
C ASP A 182 8.74 -35.92 0.67
N CYS A 183 8.86 -36.93 1.53
CA CYS A 183 8.95 -36.77 2.98
C CYS A 183 10.41 -36.43 3.41
N GLY A 184 10.56 -35.77 4.56
CA GLY A 184 11.89 -35.51 5.15
C GLY A 184 12.62 -34.28 4.62
N LYS A 185 11.98 -33.47 3.77
CA LYS A 185 12.52 -32.20 3.28
C LYS A 185 12.41 -31.11 4.35
N MET A 186 13.54 -30.64 4.86
CA MET A 186 13.62 -29.72 6.00
C MET A 186 14.33 -28.40 5.69
N ASP A 187 14.71 -28.16 4.43
CA ASP A 187 15.31 -26.88 4.04
C ASP A 187 14.33 -25.72 4.26
N TYR A 188 14.89 -24.55 4.52
CA TYR A 188 14.15 -23.32 4.72
C TYR A 188 13.78 -22.69 3.38
N PHE A 189 14.54 -22.96 2.32
CA PHE A 189 14.18 -22.52 0.98
C PHE A 189 14.50 -23.54 -0.11
N TYR A 190 13.78 -23.42 -1.21
CA TYR A 190 14.11 -24.05 -2.50
C TYR A 190 13.98 -23.01 -3.62
N PRO A 191 14.70 -23.18 -4.74
CA PRO A 191 14.54 -22.33 -5.92
C PRO A 191 13.17 -22.55 -6.57
N LEU A 192 12.66 -21.50 -7.21
CA LEU A 192 11.47 -21.57 -8.04
C LEU A 192 11.65 -22.65 -9.12
N GLY A 193 10.63 -23.51 -9.30
CA GLY A 193 10.71 -24.67 -10.20
C GLY A 193 11.18 -25.96 -9.53
N SER A 194 11.61 -25.91 -8.26
CA SER A 194 11.74 -27.13 -7.46
C SER A 194 10.40 -27.84 -7.34
N LEU A 195 10.44 -29.18 -7.31
CA LEU A 195 9.28 -30.01 -7.00
C LEU A 195 8.96 -30.05 -5.50
N HIS A 196 9.74 -29.32 -4.69
CA HIS A 196 9.64 -29.27 -3.23
C HIS A 196 9.25 -27.88 -2.73
N GLY A 197 8.36 -27.87 -1.74
CA GLY A 197 7.89 -26.69 -1.03
C GLY A 197 6.93 -25.81 -1.82
N GLY A 198 6.02 -25.16 -1.09
CA GLY A 198 5.10 -24.18 -1.67
C GLY A 198 5.73 -22.80 -1.79
N ARG A 199 5.11 -21.90 -2.56
CA ARG A 199 5.61 -20.53 -2.71
C ARG A 199 5.44 -19.77 -1.41
N LYS A 200 6.47 -19.01 -1.04
CA LYS A 200 6.42 -18.04 0.05
C LYS A 200 5.52 -16.87 -0.33
N GLY A 201 4.91 -16.24 0.66
CA GLY A 201 4.19 -14.98 0.48
C GLY A 201 5.13 -13.80 0.33
N GLU A 202 4.62 -12.73 -0.27
CA GLU A 202 5.31 -11.45 -0.32
C GLU A 202 5.43 -10.85 1.08
N GLY A 203 6.43 -10.01 1.29
CA GLY A 203 6.61 -9.23 2.52
C GLY A 203 7.43 -7.97 2.23
N ILE A 204 8.00 -7.37 3.27
CA ILE A 204 8.83 -6.16 3.16
C ILE A 204 10.20 -6.39 2.49
N THR A 205 10.53 -7.64 2.18
CA THR A 205 11.69 -7.98 1.35
C THR A 205 11.22 -8.41 -0.04
N ALA A 206 11.99 -8.08 -1.07
CA ALA A 206 11.67 -8.48 -2.43
C ALA A 206 11.71 -10.01 -2.56
N ALA A 207 10.89 -10.56 -3.45
CA ALA A 207 10.90 -12.00 -3.72
C ALA A 207 12.24 -12.43 -4.34
N ILE A 208 12.82 -13.51 -3.83
CA ILE A 208 14.10 -14.06 -4.29
C ILE A 208 13.82 -15.37 -5.02
N ASN A 209 13.92 -15.38 -6.36
CA ASN A 209 13.55 -16.55 -7.17
C ASN A 209 14.33 -17.82 -6.81
N SER A 210 15.60 -17.71 -6.43
CA SER A 210 16.42 -18.85 -5.98
C SER A 210 16.02 -19.39 -4.61
N GLN A 211 15.10 -18.74 -3.91
CA GLN A 211 14.69 -19.03 -2.54
C GLN A 211 13.17 -18.86 -2.38
N ALA A 212 12.40 -18.99 -3.45
CA ALA A 212 10.99 -18.61 -3.49
C ALA A 212 10.04 -19.63 -2.87
N LEU A 213 10.52 -20.86 -2.59
CA LEU A 213 9.72 -21.97 -2.07
C LEU A 213 10.21 -22.40 -0.69
N GLY A 214 9.43 -23.19 0.05
CA GLY A 214 9.85 -23.80 1.33
C GLY A 214 9.32 -23.07 2.56
N ARG A 215 9.54 -23.64 3.75
CA ARG A 215 8.97 -23.20 5.04
C ARG A 215 9.51 -21.89 5.60
N GLY A 216 10.71 -21.46 5.21
CA GLY A 216 11.31 -20.21 5.70
C GLY A 216 10.48 -18.99 5.29
N ALA A 217 10.18 -18.09 6.20
CA ALA A 217 9.49 -16.84 5.90
C ALA A 217 10.38 -15.90 5.07
N LEU A 218 9.80 -15.01 4.26
CA LEU A 218 10.52 -13.88 3.65
C LEU A 218 10.24 -12.63 4.48
N ALA A 219 11.11 -12.33 5.45
CA ALA A 219 10.85 -11.33 6.47
C ALA A 219 9.51 -11.62 7.16
N ASN A 220 8.54 -10.72 6.99
CA ASN A 220 7.20 -10.86 7.52
C ASN A 220 6.22 -11.57 6.58
N GLY A 221 6.65 -11.95 5.37
CA GLY A 221 5.90 -12.85 4.48
C GLY A 221 5.93 -14.28 4.98
N GLY A 222 4.81 -14.99 4.92
CA GLY A 222 4.68 -16.38 5.35
C GLY A 222 5.46 -17.35 4.47
N GLY A 223 6.06 -18.38 5.07
CA GLY A 223 6.70 -19.47 4.35
C GLY A 223 5.69 -20.40 3.68
N GLY A 224 6.07 -21.03 2.56
CA GLY A 224 5.18 -21.86 1.76
C GLY A 224 5.13 -23.34 2.12
N GLY A 225 5.68 -23.76 3.26
CA GLY A 225 5.77 -25.18 3.65
C GLY A 225 6.76 -25.98 2.78
N ASN A 226 7.08 -27.21 3.20
CA ASN A 226 8.13 -28.03 2.58
C ASN A 226 7.61 -29.19 1.70
N ASN A 227 6.31 -29.44 1.70
CA ASN A 227 5.68 -30.44 0.84
C ASN A 227 4.68 -29.77 -0.11
N ASN A 228 4.05 -30.56 -0.98
CA ASN A 228 3.10 -30.09 -1.97
C ASN A 228 1.86 -29.43 -1.35
N ASN A 229 1.23 -28.57 -2.15
CA ASN A 229 -0.05 -27.89 -1.85
C ASN A 229 -0.04 -26.94 -0.64
N ALA A 230 1.12 -26.68 -0.04
CA ALA A 230 1.29 -25.60 0.92
C ALA A 230 1.57 -24.27 0.18
N GLY A 231 1.29 -23.13 0.81
CA GLY A 231 1.51 -21.80 0.25
C GLY A 231 1.60 -20.76 1.35
N GLY A 232 2.47 -19.76 1.22
CA GLY A 232 2.74 -18.81 2.30
C GLY A 232 1.66 -17.75 2.44
N GLY A 233 1.34 -17.31 3.65
CA GLY A 233 0.49 -16.12 3.80
C GLY A 233 1.26 -14.86 3.44
N GLY A 234 0.57 -13.82 3.00
CA GLY A 234 1.21 -12.53 2.70
C GLY A 234 1.60 -11.77 3.97
N GLY A 235 2.64 -10.96 3.89
CA GLY A 235 3.12 -10.10 4.96
C GLY A 235 2.16 -8.97 5.34
N SER A 236 2.37 -8.42 6.53
CA SER A 236 1.77 -7.13 6.92
C SER A 236 2.81 -6.01 6.79
N ASN A 237 2.59 -4.83 7.39
CA ASN A 237 3.60 -3.78 7.43
C ASN A 237 4.73 -4.12 8.43
N ASN A 238 4.41 -4.32 9.70
CA ASN A 238 5.40 -4.52 10.78
C ASN A 238 5.22 -5.80 11.62
N THR A 239 4.13 -6.55 11.44
CA THR A 239 3.87 -7.80 12.16
C THR A 239 4.05 -9.01 11.26
N LEU A 240 4.13 -10.20 11.86
CA LEU A 240 4.07 -11.46 11.12
C LEU A 240 2.83 -11.45 10.22
N GLY A 241 3.04 -11.79 8.95
CA GLY A 241 1.98 -11.90 7.95
C GLY A 241 0.97 -13.01 8.26
N GLY A 242 0.05 -13.23 7.32
CA GLY A 242 -0.89 -14.35 7.38
C GLY A 242 -0.16 -15.69 7.52
N LYS A 243 -0.78 -16.65 8.23
CA LYS A 243 -0.30 -18.03 8.25
C LYS A 243 -0.42 -18.61 6.84
N GLY A 244 0.62 -19.32 6.40
CA GLY A 244 0.56 -20.11 5.18
C GLY A 244 -0.33 -21.33 5.32
N GLY A 245 -0.80 -21.86 4.20
CA GLY A 245 -1.48 -23.14 4.12
C GLY A 245 -0.58 -24.26 4.61
N GLU A 246 -1.14 -25.13 5.44
CA GLU A 246 -0.47 -26.32 5.93
C GLU A 246 -0.28 -27.34 4.80
N GLN A 247 0.70 -28.22 4.97
CA GLN A 247 0.87 -29.36 4.08
C GLN A 247 -0.37 -30.27 4.12
N VAL A 248 -0.79 -30.78 2.96
CA VAL A 248 -1.78 -31.87 2.91
C VAL A 248 -1.14 -33.14 3.46
N ILE A 249 -1.68 -33.66 4.57
CA ILE A 249 -1.36 -34.99 5.09
C ILE A 249 -2.41 -35.94 4.50
N TYR A 250 -2.03 -36.76 3.52
CA TYR A 250 -2.87 -37.90 3.15
C TYR A 250 -2.76 -38.94 4.25
N GLY A 251 -3.89 -39.21 4.93
CA GLY A 251 -3.99 -40.30 5.90
C GLY A 251 -3.78 -41.65 5.22
N THR A 252 -2.90 -42.48 5.79
CA THR A 252 -2.84 -43.92 5.51
C THR A 252 -3.95 -44.65 6.25
#